data_AF-A0A9D6NYL7-F1
#
_entry.id   AF-A0A9D6NYL7-F1
#
_cell.length_a   1.000
_cell.length_b   1.000
_cell.length_c   1.000
_cell.angle_alpha   90.00
_cell.angle_beta   90.00
_cell.angle_gamma   90.00
#
_symmetry.space_group_name_H-M   'P 1'
#
loop_
_entity.id
_entity.type
_entity.pdbx_description
1 polymer ?
#
loop_
_entity_poly.entity_id
_entity_poly.type
_entity_poly.pdbx_seq_one_letter_code
_entity_poly.pdbx_strand_id
1 'polypeptide(L)' 'MGKEKLLSTIAIIYFMLGFVFAVSFALYYRWSAYSFLSPGFYSVIFTWPFQLIGFASDFLNYGLAGKPI' A
#
# COMPACT_ATOMS: atom_id res chain seq x y z
N MET A 1 22.83 -6.86 -17.82
CA MET A 1 21.44 -7.31 -17.62
C MET A 1 20.59 -6.74 -18.75
N GLY A 2 19.75 -7.54 -19.43
CA GLY A 2 18.90 -7.01 -20.50
C GLY A 2 17.92 -5.95 -19.97
N LYS A 3 17.58 -4.94 -20.78
CA LYS A 3 16.65 -3.85 -20.40
C LYS A 3 15.30 -4.40 -19.93
N GLU A 4 14.82 -5.47 -20.55
CA GLU A 4 13.59 -6.19 -20.19
C GLU A 4 13.63 -6.76 -18.76
N LYS A 5 14.76 -7.39 -18.41
CA LYS A 5 14.97 -7.97 -17.08
C LYS A 5 15.05 -6.88 -16.01
N LEU A 6 15.67 -5.74 -16.33
CA LEU A 6 15.71 -4.58 -15.43
C LEU A 6 14.31 -4.00 -15.17
N LEU A 7 13.53 -3.76 -16.22
CA LEU A 7 12.14 -3.29 -16.11
C LEU A 7 11.28 -4.26 -15.29
N SER A 8 11.42 -5.57 -15.54
CA SER A 8 10.72 -6.60 -14.78
C SER A 8 11.10 -6.57 -13.31
N THR A 9 12.39 -6.49 -12.98
CA THR A 9 12.86 -6.37 -11.60
C THR A 9 12.32 -5.12 -10.91
N ILE A 10 12.33 -3.96 -11.59
CA ILE A 10 11.78 -2.71 -11.03
C ILE A 10 10.28 -2.86 -10.76
N ALA A 11 9.51 -3.43 -11.70
CA ALA A 11 8.08 -3.65 -11.53
C ALA A 11 7.77 -4.59 -10.35
N ILE A 12 8.53 -5.67 -10.21
CA ILE A 12 8.40 -6.60 -9.08
C ILE A 12 8.69 -5.88 -7.75
N ILE A 13 9.78 -5.13 -7.68
CA ILE A 13 10.14 -4.37 -6.46
C ILE A 13 9.05 -3.36 -6.12
N TYR A 14 8.57 -2.60 -7.12
CA TYR A 14 7.49 -1.63 -6.94
C TYR A 14 6.22 -2.30 -6.39
N PHE A 15 5.83 -3.43 -6.96
CA PHE A 15 4.68 -4.21 -6.49
C PHE A 15 4.87 -4.72 -5.06
N MET A 16 6.04 -5.26 -4.72
CA MET A 16 6.32 -5.79 -3.38
C MET A 16 6.30 -4.67 -2.32
N LEU A 17 6.86 -3.50 -2.62
CA LEU A 17 6.76 -2.32 -1.75
C LEU A 17 5.30 -1.88 -1.58
N GLY A 18 4.56 -1.82 -2.68
CA GLY A 18 3.13 -1.51 -2.66
C GLY A 18 2.31 -2.52 -1.86
N PHE A 19 2.64 -3.81 -1.93
CA PHE A 19 1.98 -4.86 -1.16
C PHE A 19 2.19 -4.67 0.36
N VAL A 20 3.43 -4.44 0.79
CA VAL A 20 3.74 -4.16 2.20
C VAL A 20 3.02 -2.90 2.68
N PHE A 21 2.97 -1.86 1.84
CA PHE A 21 2.23 -0.64 2.14
C PHE A 21 0.73 -0.90 2.25
N ALA A 22 0.13 -1.64 1.31
CA ALA A 22 -1.29 -1.96 1.31
C ALA A 22 -1.70 -2.79 2.53
N VAL A 23 -0.87 -3.72 2.99
CA VAL A 23 -1.10 -4.45 4.25
C VAL A 23 -1.07 -3.48 5.43
N SER A 24 -0.05 -2.63 5.52
CA SER A 24 0.06 -1.62 6.60
C SER A 24 -1.13 -0.66 6.59
N PHE A 25 -1.57 -0.22 5.41
CA PHE A 25 -2.72 0.64 5.18
C PHE A 25 -4.00 -0.05 5.64
N ALA A 26 -4.25 -1.29 5.19
CA ALA A 26 -5.43 -2.06 5.58
C ALA A 26 -5.50 -2.27 7.11
N LEU A 27 -4.37 -2.55 7.75
CA LEU A 27 -4.29 -2.67 9.22
C LEU A 27 -4.57 -1.34 9.91
N TYR A 28 -3.95 -0.26 9.45
CA TYR A 28 -4.08 1.08 10.03
C TYR A 28 -5.52 1.59 9.99
N TYR A 29 -6.18 1.35 8.86
CA TYR A 29 -7.57 1.76 8.61
C TYR A 29 -8.60 0.70 9.00
N ARG A 30 -8.16 -0.37 9.68
CA ARG A 30 -9.02 -1.44 10.23
C ARG A 30 -9.95 -2.07 9.18
N TRP A 31 -9.43 -2.28 7.98
CA TRP A 31 -10.16 -2.98 6.92
C TRP A 31 -10.49 -4.42 7.35
N SER A 32 -11.56 -4.98 6.78
CA SER A 32 -11.93 -6.37 7.05
C SER A 32 -10.83 -7.32 6.59
N ALA A 33 -10.66 -8.46 7.28
CA ALA A 33 -9.61 -9.43 6.92
C ALA A 33 -9.74 -9.96 5.47
N TYR A 34 -10.92 -9.89 4.86
CA TYR A 34 -11.17 -10.29 3.48
C TYR A 34 -10.94 -9.18 2.46
N SER A 35 -10.54 -7.98 2.90
CA SER A 35 -10.34 -6.83 2.02
C SER A 35 -9.24 -7.06 0.98
N PHE A 36 -8.31 -7.99 1.21
CA PHE A 36 -7.29 -8.36 0.21
C PHE A 36 -7.88 -8.90 -1.09
N LEU A 37 -9.12 -9.39 -1.07
CA LEU A 37 -9.86 -9.83 -2.25
C LEU A 37 -10.54 -8.66 -2.98
N SER A 38 -10.54 -7.46 -2.40
CA SER A 38 -11.23 -6.31 -2.95
C SER A 38 -10.35 -5.55 -3.97
N PRO A 39 -10.96 -4.93 -4.99
CA PRO A 39 -10.25 -4.02 -5.89
C PRO A 39 -9.55 -2.87 -5.17
N GLY A 40 -10.09 -2.42 -4.02
CA GLY A 40 -9.51 -1.35 -3.23
C GLY A 40 -8.11 -1.68 -2.72
N PHE A 41 -7.86 -2.92 -2.29
CA PHE A 41 -6.54 -3.35 -1.82
C PHE A 41 -5.49 -3.28 -2.93
N TYR A 42 -5.81 -3.80 -4.12
CA TYR A 42 -4.91 -3.73 -5.27
C TYR A 42 -4.71 -2.30 -5.77
N SER A 43 -5.74 -1.44 -5.68
CA SER A 43 -5.60 -0.01 -5.96
C SER A 43 -4.51 0.62 -5.09
N VAL A 44 -4.48 0.31 -3.79
CA VAL A 44 -3.43 0.80 -2.88
C VAL A 44 -2.06 0.24 -3.27
N ILE A 45 -1.94 -1.04 -3.66
CA ILE A 45 -0.66 -1.61 -4.12
C ILE A 45 -0.10 -0.84 -5.31
N PHE A 46 -0.94 -0.51 -6.29
CA PHE A 46 -0.46 0.16 -7.51
C PHE A 46 -0.27 1.67 -7.34
N THR A 47 -0.95 2.30 -6.38
CA THR A 47 -0.96 3.76 -6.19
C THR A 47 -0.34 4.22 -4.86
N TRP A 48 0.36 3.33 -4.15
CA TRP A 48 0.94 3.60 -2.84
C TRP A 48 1.73 4.92 -2.73
N PRO A 49 2.51 5.39 -3.73
CA PRO A 49 3.27 6.63 -3.58
C PRO A 49 2.37 7.85 -3.41
N PHE A 50 1.20 7.83 -4.06
CA PHE A 50 0.22 8.91 -3.96
C PHE A 50 -0.56 8.85 -2.65
N GLN A 51 -0.86 7.63 -2.18
CA GLN A 51 -1.56 7.40 -0.90
C GLN A 51 -0.68 7.70 0.32
N LEU A 52 0.66 7.64 0.17
CA LEU A 52 1.62 7.81 1.26
C LEU A 52 1.49 9.17 1.97
N ILE A 53 1.20 10.24 1.23
CA ILE A 53 1.05 11.59 1.82
C ILE A 53 -0.17 11.64 2.74
N GLY A 54 -1.31 11.12 2.27
CA GLY A 54 -2.53 11.04 3.08
C GLY A 54 -2.35 10.11 4.27
N PHE A 55 -1.72 8.96 4.06
CA PHE A 55 -1.39 8.00 5.11
C PHE A 55 -0.50 8.61 6.20
N ALA A 56 0.55 9.35 5.81
CA ALA A 56 1.44 10.02 6.76
C ALA A 56 0.70 11.11 7.55
N SER A 57 -0.17 11.89 6.89
CA SER A 57 -0.99 12.89 7.58
C SER A 57 -1.93 12.24 8.59
N ASP A 58 -2.62 11.16 8.20
CA ASP A 58 -3.48 10.41 9.11
C ASP A 58 -2.66 9.80 10.25
N PHE A 59 -1.48 9.24 9.98
CA PHE A 59 -0.58 8.72 11.00
C PHE A 59 -0.16 9.78 12.02
N LEU A 60 0.15 10.99 11.57
CA LEU A 60 0.48 12.11 12.46
C LEU A 60 -0.71 12.58 13.30
N ASN A 61 -1.93 12.51 12.76
CA ASN A 61 -3.14 12.99 13.43
C ASN A 61 -3.74 11.95 14.40
N TYR A 62 -3.76 10.68 14.03
CA TYR A 62 -4.40 9.60 14.79
C TYR A 62 -3.40 8.69 15.50
N GLY A 63 -2.09 8.87 15.24
CA GLY A 63 -1.02 8.10 15.85
C GLY A 63 -1.13 6.61 15.55
N LEU A 64 -0.55 5.79 16.44
CA LEU A 64 -0.54 4.33 16.35
C LEU A 64 -1.91 3.68 16.60
N ALA A 65 -2.90 4.43 17.10
CA ALA A 65 -4.24 3.91 17.36
C ALA A 65 -5.01 3.56 16.07
N GLY A 66 -4.55 4.10 14.93
CA GLY A 66 -5.20 3.93 13.64
C GLY A 66 -6.44 4.81 13.50
N LYS A 67 -6.83 5.05 12.25
CA LYS A 67 -8.04 5.80 11.91
C LYS A 67 -9.13 4.82 11.49
N PRO A 68 -10.20 4.62 12.28
CA PRO A 68 -11.35 3.86 11.78
C PRO A 68 -11.97 4.63 10.61
N ILE A 69 -12.10 3.98 9.45
CA ILE A 69 -12.88 4.46 8.30
C ILE A 69 -14.28 3.86 8.39
#